data_AF-A0AAV8WLK8-F1
#
_entry.id   AF-A0AAV8WLK8-F1
#
_cell.length_a   1.000
_cell.length_b   1.000
_cell.length_c   1.000
_cell.angle_alpha   90.00
_cell.angle_beta   90.00
_cell.angle_gamma   90.00
#
_symmetry.space_group_name_H-M   'P 1'
#
loop_
_entity.id
_entity.type
_entity.pdbx_description
1 polymer ?
#
loop_
_entity_poly.entity_id
_entity_poly.type
_entity_poly.pdbx_seq_one_letter_code
_entity_poly.pdbx_strand_id
1 'polypeptide(L)'
;ATAKKDKDQDLSFFDEIRVEDPRVAEFCAKTTEPAPYDILLTCLQRNFGLDDLHISYQGNTSNKHQGNEFTMKVGKHTATVACKNKRDGKQRASQAILQALHPSITSWGSLLRLYGNRSVKSFKEKKMEEQEIT
;
A
#
# COMPACT_ATOMS: atom_id res chain seq x y z
N ALA A 1 17.10 24.43 6.40
CA ALA A 1 17.23 22.97 6.59
C ALA A 1 16.18 22.39 7.56
N THR A 2 14.95 22.91 7.58
CA THR A 2 13.94 22.60 8.63
C THR A 2 12.86 21.61 8.19
N ALA A 3 12.57 21.46 6.89
CA ALA A 3 11.45 20.64 6.41
C ALA A 3 11.63 19.11 6.47
N LYS A 4 12.84 18.60 6.73
CA LYS A 4 13.10 17.14 6.84
C LYS A 4 12.78 16.57 8.21
N LYS A 5 12.83 17.37 9.28
CA LYS A 5 12.64 16.90 10.67
C LYS A 5 11.17 16.67 11.04
N ASP A 6 10.28 17.59 10.66
CA ASP A 6 8.85 17.48 10.99
C ASP A 6 8.20 16.25 10.34
N LYS A 7 8.53 15.98 9.08
CA LYS A 7 7.92 14.85 8.36
C LYS A 7 8.34 13.51 8.95
N ASP A 8 9.58 13.37 9.44
CA ASP A 8 10.05 12.09 10.00
C ASP A 8 9.36 11.75 11.32
N GLN A 9 9.00 12.78 12.10
CA GLN A 9 8.08 12.62 13.24
C GLN A 9 6.67 12.23 12.79
N ASP A 10 6.14 12.78 11.69
CA ASP A 10 4.82 12.39 11.17
C ASP A 10 4.74 10.91 10.76
N LEU A 11 5.86 10.29 10.35
CA LEU A 11 5.89 8.85 10.05
C LEU A 11 6.01 7.96 11.28
N SER A 12 6.54 8.48 12.39
CA SER A 12 6.64 7.70 13.64
C SER A 12 5.26 7.29 14.17
N PHE A 13 4.22 8.09 13.91
CA PHE A 13 2.83 7.73 14.17
C PHE A 13 2.42 6.40 13.47
N PHE A 14 2.93 6.16 12.27
CA PHE A 14 2.62 4.93 11.52
C PHE A 14 3.41 3.71 12.01
N ASP A 15 4.43 3.88 12.86
CA ASP A 15 5.16 2.75 13.42
C ASP A 15 4.33 1.98 14.46
N GLU A 16 3.36 2.66 15.08
CA GLU A 16 2.41 2.05 16.01
C GLU A 16 1.19 1.43 15.31
N ILE A 17 1.00 1.73 14.02
CA ILE A 17 -0.14 1.24 13.23
C ILE A 17 0.24 -0.07 12.56
N ARG A 18 -0.56 -1.11 12.79
CA ARG A 18 -0.39 -2.41 12.13
C ARG A 18 -0.73 -2.32 10.64
N VAL A 19 -0.07 -3.13 9.81
CA VAL A 19 -0.30 -3.14 8.36
C VAL A 19 -1.77 -3.35 7.98
N GLU A 20 -2.47 -4.21 8.72
CA GLU A 20 -3.87 -4.59 8.47
C GLU A 20 -4.89 -3.76 9.30
N ASP A 21 -4.48 -2.65 9.93
CA ASP A 21 -5.41 -1.80 10.67
C ASP A 21 -6.43 -1.17 9.69
N PRO A 22 -7.76 -1.35 9.91
CA PRO A 22 -8.79 -0.84 9.00
C PRO A 22 -8.73 0.67 8.74
N ARG A 23 -8.12 1.44 9.65
CA ARG A 23 -8.01 2.90 9.58
C ARG A 23 -6.82 3.39 8.78
N VAL A 24 -5.90 2.51 8.36
CA VAL A 24 -4.69 2.89 7.59
C VAL A 24 -5.05 3.78 6.41
N ALA A 25 -6.07 3.41 5.63
CA ALA A 25 -6.47 4.20 4.45
C ALA A 25 -6.95 5.62 4.81
N GLU A 26 -7.60 5.79 5.96
CA GLU A 26 -8.03 7.10 6.47
C GLU A 26 -6.83 7.91 6.95
N PHE A 27 -5.91 7.27 7.67
CA PHE A 27 -4.68 7.93 8.12
C PHE A 27 -3.83 8.40 6.95
N CYS A 28 -3.61 7.55 5.93
CA CYS A 28 -2.90 7.95 4.70
C CYS A 28 -3.54 9.19 4.05
N ALA A 29 -4.88 9.22 3.95
CA ALA A 29 -5.58 10.36 3.36
C ALA A 29 -5.38 11.66 4.16
N LYS A 30 -5.34 11.59 5.50
CA LYS A 30 -5.12 12.75 6.37
C LYS A 30 -3.67 13.24 6.35
N THR A 31 -2.70 12.33 6.24
CA THR A 31 -1.27 12.65 6.25
C THR A 31 -0.68 12.84 4.85
N THR A 32 -1.49 12.79 3.79
CA THR A 32 -1.04 12.87 2.39
C THR A 32 -0.05 11.75 2.01
N GLU A 33 -0.10 10.63 2.71
CA GLU A 33 0.64 9.42 2.34
C GLU A 33 -0.17 8.58 1.33
N PRO A 34 0.49 7.79 0.47
CA PRO A 34 -0.21 6.99 -0.54
C PRO A 34 -1.11 5.95 0.11
N ALA A 35 -2.23 5.65 -0.55
CA ALA A 35 -3.18 4.68 -0.05
C ALA A 35 -2.60 3.26 -0.12
N PRO A 36 -3.12 2.30 0.68
CA PRO A 36 -2.60 0.93 0.68
C PRO A 36 -2.47 0.26 -0.69
N TYR A 37 -3.44 0.53 -1.57
CA TYR A 37 -3.37 0.04 -2.94
C TYR A 37 -2.19 0.61 -3.74
N ASP A 38 -1.88 1.90 -3.59
CA ASP A 38 -0.77 2.55 -4.30
C ASP A 38 0.59 2.06 -3.76
N ILE A 39 0.66 1.81 -2.46
CA ILE A 39 1.81 1.13 -1.82
C ILE A 39 1.98 -0.28 -2.40
N LEU A 40 0.90 -1.05 -2.55
CA LEU A 40 0.93 -2.36 -3.18
C LEU A 40 1.42 -2.29 -4.62
N LEU A 41 0.92 -1.36 -5.43
CA LEU A 41 1.41 -1.19 -6.81
C LEU A 41 2.90 -0.90 -6.86
N THR A 42 3.38 0.01 -6.01
CA THR A 42 4.80 0.37 -5.92
C THR A 42 5.64 -0.83 -5.46
N CYS A 43 5.15 -1.59 -4.48
CA CYS A 43 5.77 -2.82 -4.00
C CYS A 43 5.90 -3.84 -5.14
N LEU A 44 4.83 -4.08 -5.89
CA LEU A 44 4.85 -5.06 -6.96
C LEU A 44 5.77 -4.62 -8.11
N GLN A 45 5.66 -3.36 -8.53
CA GLN A 45 6.49 -2.81 -9.60
C GLN A 45 7.98 -2.92 -9.29
N ARG A 46 8.38 -2.68 -8.03
CA ARG A 46 9.79 -2.72 -7.63
C ARG A 46 10.37 -4.11 -7.46
N ASN A 47 9.56 -5.07 -7.01
CA ASN A 47 10.03 -6.41 -6.70
C ASN A 47 9.85 -7.39 -7.87
N PHE A 48 8.87 -7.18 -8.75
CA PHE A 48 8.50 -8.12 -9.81
C PHE A 48 8.52 -7.50 -11.22
N GLY A 49 8.68 -6.17 -11.33
CA GLY A 49 8.66 -5.46 -12.62
C GLY A 49 7.24 -5.07 -13.07
N LEU A 50 7.15 -4.35 -14.19
CA LEU A 50 5.89 -3.85 -14.74
C LEU A 50 5.06 -4.93 -15.45
N ASP A 51 5.73 -5.91 -16.06
CA ASP A 51 5.10 -6.91 -16.93
C ASP A 51 4.39 -8.04 -16.17
N ASP A 52 4.63 -8.18 -14.85
CA ASP A 52 4.05 -9.24 -14.00
C ASP A 52 3.02 -8.71 -12.98
N LEU A 53 2.43 -7.54 -13.23
CA LEU A 53 1.37 -6.97 -12.40
C LEU A 53 0.01 -7.67 -12.63
N HIS A 54 -0.06 -8.97 -12.35
CA HIS A 54 -1.28 -9.77 -12.43
C HIS A 54 -2.14 -9.58 -11.17
N ILE A 55 -2.91 -8.49 -11.14
CA ILE A 55 -3.88 -8.21 -10.08
C ILE A 55 -5.30 -8.46 -10.57
N SER A 56 -6.00 -9.42 -9.97
CA SER A 56 -7.43 -9.65 -10.22
C SER A 56 -8.25 -9.37 -8.97
N TYR A 57 -9.49 -8.91 -9.20
CA TYR A 57 -10.42 -8.55 -8.15
C TYR A 57 -11.76 -9.22 -8.40
N GLN A 58 -12.35 -9.76 -7.33
CA GLN A 58 -13.68 -10.33 -7.36
C GLN A 58 -14.46 -9.78 -6.16
N GLY A 59 -15.52 -9.02 -6.43
CA GLY A 59 -16.45 -8.59 -5.40
C GLY A 59 -17.60 -9.59 -5.31
N ASN A 60 -17.76 -10.26 -4.18
CA ASN A 60 -18.89 -11.13 -3.93
C ASN A 60 -19.90 -10.37 -3.07
N THR A 61 -21.04 -10.03 -3.67
CA THR A 61 -22.24 -9.66 -2.89
C THR A 61 -22.90 -10.97 -2.46
N SER A 62 -22.54 -11.47 -1.29
CA SER A 62 -23.16 -12.68 -0.75
C SER A 62 -24.66 -12.42 -0.48
N ASN A 63 -25.50 -13.42 -0.73
CA ASN A 63 -26.95 -13.35 -0.56
C ASN A 63 -27.34 -12.82 0.83
N LYS A 64 -27.99 -11.65 0.89
CA LYS A 64 -28.79 -10.98 1.96
C LYS A 64 -28.35 -11.03 3.45
N HIS A 65 -27.47 -11.92 3.88
CA HIS A 65 -27.15 -12.19 5.28
C HIS A 65 -25.64 -12.25 5.59
N GLN A 66 -24.74 -12.35 4.59
CA GLN A 66 -23.30 -12.57 4.84
C GLN A 66 -22.39 -11.34 4.62
N GLY A 67 -22.92 -10.17 4.29
CA GLY A 67 -22.11 -8.96 4.09
C GLY A 67 -21.32 -8.96 2.77
N ASN A 68 -20.84 -7.78 2.36
CA ASN A 68 -20.10 -7.66 1.11
C ASN A 68 -18.65 -8.15 1.30
N GLU A 69 -18.22 -9.10 0.49
CA GLU A 69 -16.85 -9.59 0.48
C GLU A 69 -16.10 -9.10 -0.76
N PHE A 70 -14.80 -8.87 -0.58
CA PHE A 70 -13.90 -8.48 -1.64
C PHE A 70 -12.68 -9.40 -1.64
N THR A 71 -12.46 -10.08 -2.75
CA THR A 71 -11.31 -10.93 -2.98
C THR A 71 -10.33 -10.23 -3.93
N MET A 72 -9.08 -10.14 -3.54
CA MET A 72 -7.96 -9.68 -4.36
C MET A 72 -6.96 -10.82 -4.53
N LYS A 73 -6.51 -11.05 -5.76
CA LYS A 73 -5.44 -12.00 -6.06
C LYS A 73 -4.29 -11.27 -6.76
N VAL A 74 -3.08 -11.50 -6.28
CA VAL A 74 -1.83 -10.93 -6.76
C VAL A 74 -0.81 -12.06 -6.91
N GLY A 75 -0.62 -12.53 -8.14
CA GLY A 75 0.19 -13.71 -8.42
C GLY A 75 -0.29 -14.93 -7.62
N LYS A 76 0.55 -15.42 -6.69
CA LYS A 76 0.25 -16.54 -5.78
C LYS A 76 -0.50 -16.13 -4.50
N HIS A 77 -0.59 -14.84 -4.19
CA HIS A 77 -1.22 -14.35 -2.96
C HIS A 77 -2.69 -14.04 -3.21
N THR A 78 -3.57 -14.50 -2.33
CA THR A 78 -5.01 -14.23 -2.39
C THR A 78 -5.49 -13.76 -1.03
N ALA A 79 -6.26 -12.69 -1.00
CA ALA A 79 -6.83 -12.12 0.21
C ALA A 79 -8.33 -11.87 0.01
N THR A 80 -9.15 -12.36 0.95
CA THR A 80 -10.60 -12.12 0.99
C THR A 80 -10.93 -11.35 2.25
N VAL A 81 -11.62 -10.22 2.09
CA VAL A 81 -11.94 -9.30 3.19
C VAL A 81 -13.43 -8.93 3.14
N ALA A 82 -14.08 -8.93 4.30
CA ALA A 82 -15.37 -8.27 4.46
C ALA A 82 -15.19 -6.76 4.22
N CYS A 83 -16.12 -6.07 3.57
CA CYS A 83 -15.99 -4.64 3.31
C CYS A 83 -17.35 -3.97 3.26
N LYS A 84 -17.38 -2.66 3.50
CA LYS A 84 -18.64 -1.90 3.38
C LYS A 84 -18.96 -1.59 1.91
N ASN A 85 -17.92 -1.37 1.11
CA ASN A 85 -18.02 -1.03 -0.31
C ASN A 85 -16.74 -1.46 -1.06
N LYS A 86 -16.79 -1.42 -2.40
CA LYS A 86 -15.66 -1.83 -3.25
C LYS A 86 -14.36 -1.06 -2.98
N ARG A 87 -14.45 0.24 -2.64
CA ARG A 87 -13.27 1.08 -2.36
C ARG A 87 -12.58 0.63 -1.08
N ASP A 88 -13.34 0.44 -0.01
CA ASP A 88 -12.87 -0.10 1.27
C ASP A 88 -12.27 -1.50 1.08
N GLY A 89 -13.00 -2.40 0.39
CA GLY A 89 -12.53 -3.75 0.10
C GLY A 89 -11.20 -3.77 -0.65
N LYS A 90 -11.04 -2.89 -1.65
CA LYS A 90 -9.77 -2.74 -2.37
C LYS A 90 -8.62 -2.35 -1.43
N GLN A 91 -8.82 -1.38 -0.53
CA GLN A 91 -7.76 -0.95 0.39
C GLN A 91 -7.43 -2.04 1.42
N ARG A 92 -8.44 -2.66 2.04
CA ARG A 92 -8.21 -3.72 3.04
C ARG A 92 -7.56 -4.96 2.44
N ALA A 93 -8.00 -5.38 1.26
CA ALA A 93 -7.38 -6.51 0.58
C ALA A 93 -5.93 -6.19 0.17
N SER A 94 -5.63 -4.93 -0.20
CA SER A 94 -4.25 -4.52 -0.47
C SER A 94 -3.36 -4.62 0.78
N GLN A 95 -3.87 -4.22 1.95
CA GLN A 95 -3.16 -4.38 3.23
C GLN A 95 -2.85 -5.85 3.54
N ALA A 96 -3.84 -6.73 3.38
CA ALA A 96 -3.65 -8.16 3.61
C ALA A 96 -2.63 -8.78 2.65
N ILE A 97 -2.64 -8.39 1.38
CA ILE A 97 -1.61 -8.83 0.41
C ILE A 97 -0.22 -8.28 0.79
N LEU A 98 -0.11 -7.02 1.19
CA LEU A 98 1.15 -6.43 1.65
C LEU A 98 1.72 -7.17 2.86
N GLN A 99 0.86 -7.55 3.81
CA GLN A 99 1.26 -8.35 4.97
C GLN A 99 1.75 -9.75 4.56
N ALA A 100 1.10 -10.38 3.57
CA ALA A 100 1.50 -11.68 3.03
C ALA A 100 2.82 -11.62 2.23
N LEU A 101 3.10 -10.49 1.56
CA LEU A 101 4.37 -10.25 0.85
C LEU A 101 5.52 -9.93 1.81
N HIS A 102 5.22 -9.31 2.95
CA HIS A 102 6.21 -8.95 3.96
C HIS A 102 5.83 -9.49 5.36
N PRO A 103 5.94 -10.80 5.62
CA PRO A 103 5.53 -11.39 6.90
C PRO A 103 6.27 -10.84 8.13
N SER A 104 7.51 -10.35 7.94
CA SER A 104 8.31 -9.76 9.02
C SER A 104 8.00 -8.29 9.29
N ILE A 105 7.27 -7.62 8.39
CA ILE A 105 6.90 -6.22 8.55
C ILE A 105 5.52 -6.16 9.20
N THR A 106 5.46 -5.63 10.42
CA THR A 106 4.23 -5.55 11.20
C THR A 106 3.63 -4.15 11.25
N SER A 107 4.44 -3.11 11.03
CA SER A 107 4.02 -1.71 11.06
C SER A 107 3.85 -1.09 9.67
N TRP A 108 2.87 -0.20 9.54
CA TRP A 108 2.63 0.56 8.31
C TRP A 108 3.77 1.55 8.04
N GLY A 109 4.35 2.14 9.08
CA GLY A 109 5.47 3.07 8.96
C GLY A 109 6.68 2.44 8.26
N SER A 110 6.95 1.16 8.50
CA SER A 110 7.98 0.41 7.77
C SER A 110 7.67 0.29 6.27
N LEU A 111 6.42 -0.01 5.90
CA LEU A 111 6.01 -0.04 4.50
C LEU A 111 6.07 1.34 3.83
N LEU A 112 5.70 2.41 4.53
CA LEU A 112 5.82 3.78 4.02
C LEU A 112 7.27 4.17 3.76
N ARG A 113 8.23 3.72 4.57
CA ARG A 113 9.66 3.94 4.31
C ARG A 113 10.15 3.19 3.07
N LEU A 114 9.65 1.99 2.81
CA LEU A 114 10.03 1.17 1.66
C LEU A 114 9.37 1.61 0.34
N TYR A 115 8.08 1.96 0.39
CA TYR A 115 7.24 2.14 -0.80
C TYR A 115 6.44 3.45 -0.81
N GLY A 116 6.42 4.21 0.28
CA GLY A 116 5.73 5.48 0.38
C GLY A 116 6.40 6.60 -0.40
N ASN A 117 5.86 7.82 -0.28
CA ASN A 117 6.24 9.00 -1.06
C ASN A 117 7.76 9.26 -1.09
N ARG A 118 8.44 9.00 0.03
CA ARG A 118 9.88 9.22 0.19
C ARG A 118 10.71 8.28 -0.66
N SER A 119 10.24 7.05 -0.80
CA SER A 119 10.93 6.07 -1.63
C SER A 119 10.76 6.38 -3.12
N VAL A 120 9.62 6.96 -3.53
CA VAL A 120 9.32 7.28 -4.94
C VAL A 120 10.07 8.53 -5.42
N LYS A 121 10.22 9.56 -4.58
CA LYS A 121 11.03 10.74 -4.92
C LYS A 121 12.48 10.40 -5.25
N SER A 122 13.08 9.49 -4.48
CA SER A 122 14.45 9.03 -4.74
C SER A 122 14.62 8.29 -6.08
N PHE A 123 13.55 7.75 -6.68
CA PHE A 123 13.62 7.10 -7.99
C PHE A 123 13.40 8.08 -9.15
N LYS A 124 12.54 9.09 -8.97
CA LYS A 124 12.34 10.15 -9.97
C LYS A 124 13.54 11.10 -10.06
N GLU A 125 14.17 11.44 -8.94
CA GLU A 125 15.39 12.28 -8.93
C GLU A 125 16.57 11.55 -9.60
N LYS A 126 16.78 10.25 -9.31
CA LYS A 126 17.83 9.46 -9.97
C LYS A 126 17.64 9.31 -11.48
N LYS A 127 16.40 9.27 -11.96
CA LYS A 127 16.11 9.16 -13.40
C LYS A 127 16.30 10.50 -14.15
N MET A 128 16.21 11.64 -13.45
CA MET A 128 16.50 12.95 -14.05
C MET A 128 18.00 13.25 -14.08
N GLU A 129 18.79 12.79 -13.10
CA GLU A 129 20.26 12.92 -13.13
C GLU A 129 20.92 12.11 -14.25
N GLU A 130 20.32 11.00 -14.71
CA GLU A 130 20.83 10.22 -15.86
C GLU A 130 20.58 10.86 -17.23
N GLN A 131 19.72 11.87 -17.34
CA GLN A 131 19.38 12.52 -18.63
C GLN A 131 20.08 13.87 -18.86
N GLU A 132 20.85 14.39 -17.91
CA GLU A 132 21.53 15.71 -18.04
C GLU A 132 23.03 15.61 -18.39
N ILE A 133 23.55 14.41 -18.68
CA ILE A 133 24.92 14.21 -19.18
C ILE A 133 24.86 13.71 -20.63
N THR A 134 24.61 14.61 -21.58
CA THR A 134 24.87 14.40 -23.02
C THR A 134 25.36 15.70 -23.63
#